data_AF-A0A355UZ51-F1
#
_entry.id   AF-A0A355UZ51-F1
#
_cell.length_a   1.000
_cell.length_b   1.000
_cell.length_c   1.000
_cell.angle_alpha   90.00
_cell.angle_beta   90.00
_cell.angle_gamma   90.00
#
_symmetry.space_group_name_H-M   'P 1'
#
loop_
_entity.id
_entity.type
_entity.pdbx_description
1 polymer ?
#
loop_
_entity_poly.entity_id
_entity_poly.type
_entity_poly.pdbx_seq_one_letter_code
_entity_poly.pdbx_strand_id
1 'polypeptide(L)'
;KNKSDGKKTILCCKISPEAAALAETFLIEIKNIDYVYELLKKRDLLPEKYVYEGAQKIGFFKRVKSHFSRRICAPLFWSGMALLFLSYFTFFPVYYIVSGGIMLILSAVALVIN
;
A
#
# COMPACT_ATOMS: atom_id res chain seq x y z
N LYS A 1 -41.21 -4.52 17.07
CA LYS A 1 -41.89 -3.52 16.22
C LYS A 1 -41.19 -2.19 16.44
N ASN A 2 -40.11 -1.89 15.72
CA ASN A 2 -39.33 -0.68 15.95
C ASN A 2 -40.06 0.52 15.36
N LYS A 3 -40.60 1.40 16.23
CA LYS A 3 -41.03 2.75 15.84
C LYS A 3 -39.78 3.49 15.38
N SER A 4 -39.59 3.62 14.07
CA SER A 4 -38.63 4.56 13.52
C SER A 4 -39.19 5.96 13.70
N ASP A 5 -38.74 6.62 14.77
CA ASP A 5 -38.92 8.06 14.97
C ASP A 5 -38.40 8.78 13.71
N GLY A 6 -39.18 9.69 13.12
CA GLY A 6 -38.99 10.23 11.76
C GLY A 6 -37.75 11.09 11.54
N LYS A 7 -36.72 10.97 12.38
CA LYS A 7 -35.47 11.74 12.31
C LYS A 7 -34.50 11.08 11.36
N LYS A 8 -34.24 11.73 10.22
CA LYS A 8 -33.22 11.32 9.26
C LYS A 8 -31.85 11.70 9.83
N THR A 9 -31.08 10.69 10.21
CA THR A 9 -29.69 10.87 10.69
C THR A 9 -28.74 10.17 9.72
N ILE A 10 -27.71 10.88 9.24
CA ILE A 10 -26.67 10.31 8.39
C ILE A 10 -25.42 10.06 9.24
N LEU A 11 -24.91 8.83 9.17
CA LEU A 11 -23.63 8.44 9.76
C LEU A 11 -22.57 8.46 8.65
N CYS A 12 -21.49 9.21 8.85
CA CYS A 12 -20.44 9.33 7.83
C CYS A 12 -19.04 9.43 8.45
N CYS A 13 -18.05 9.00 7.67
CA CYS A 13 -16.64 9.03 8.09
C CYS A 13 -15.98 10.38 7.80
N LYS A 14 -16.41 11.06 6.74
CA LYS A 14 -15.89 12.34 6.29
C LYS A 14 -16.98 13.07 5.52
N ILE A 15 -17.06 14.37 5.70
CA ILE A 15 -18.07 15.24 5.08
C ILE A 15 -17.35 16.27 4.19
N SER A 16 -17.85 16.46 2.98
CA SER A 16 -17.51 17.63 2.17
C SER A 16 -18.33 18.84 2.63
N PRO A 17 -17.80 20.07 2.56
CA PRO A 17 -18.51 21.26 3.02
C PRO A 17 -19.84 21.47 2.28
N GLU A 18 -19.89 21.11 0.99
CA GLU A 18 -21.09 21.14 0.15
C GLU A 18 -22.18 20.18 0.66
N ALA A 19 -21.80 18.98 1.09
CA ALA A 19 -22.73 17.99 1.63
C ALA A 19 -23.23 18.38 3.03
N ALA A 20 -22.43 19.09 3.83
CA ALA A 20 -22.84 19.65 5.11
C ALA A 20 -23.95 20.70 4.93
N ALA A 21 -23.73 21.67 4.02
CA ALA A 21 -24.69 22.73 3.71
C ALA A 21 -26.01 22.16 3.15
N LEU A 22 -25.93 21.11 2.33
CA LEU A 22 -27.11 20.43 1.81
C LEU A 22 -27.90 19.74 2.94
N ALA A 23 -27.22 19.06 3.86
CA ALA A 23 -27.89 18.39 4.98
C ALA A 23 -28.56 19.38 5.94
N GLU A 24 -27.97 20.54 6.21
CA GLU A 24 -28.60 21.62 6.98
C GLU A 24 -29.89 22.11 6.30
N THR A 25 -29.86 22.27 4.97
CA THR A 25 -31.03 22.69 4.18
C THR A 25 -32.19 21.70 4.29
N PHE A 26 -31.90 20.40 4.41
CA PHE A 26 -32.91 19.34 4.52
C PHE A 26 -33.22 18.92 5.97
N LEU A 27 -32.70 19.64 6.98
CA LEU A 27 -32.87 19.33 8.41
C LEU A 27 -32.41 17.90 8.76
N ILE A 28 -31.34 17.43 8.13
CA ILE A 28 -30.77 16.10 8.34
C ILE A 28 -29.62 16.22 9.35
N GLU A 29 -29.70 15.48 10.46
CA GLU A 29 -28.61 15.43 11.44
C GLU A 29 -27.46 14.60 10.88
N ILE A 30 -26.25 15.16 10.86
CA ILE A 30 -25.05 14.42 10.46
C ILE A 30 -24.22 14.08 11.69
N LYS A 31 -23.87 12.80 11.84
CA LYS A 31 -23.00 12.29 12.89
C LYS A 31 -21.71 11.77 12.27
N ASN A 32 -20.60 12.41 12.64
CA ASN A 32 -19.26 12.06 12.18
C ASN A 32 -18.67 10.87 12.93
N ILE A 33 -17.56 10.36 12.41
CA ILE A 33 -16.81 9.27 13.02
C ILE A 33 -16.36 9.60 14.45
N ASP A 34 -16.02 10.87 14.74
CA ASP A 34 -15.62 11.31 16.09
C ASP A 34 -16.74 11.10 17.11
N TYR A 35 -17.98 11.45 16.74
CA TYR A 35 -19.16 11.20 17.57
C TYR A 35 -19.34 9.70 17.84
N VAL A 36 -19.11 8.85 16.84
CA VAL A 36 -19.22 7.40 16.98
C VAL A 36 -18.11 6.87 17.91
N TYR A 37 -16.88 7.34 17.76
CA TYR A 37 -15.76 6.98 18.63
C TYR A 37 -15.99 7.41 20.07
N GLU A 38 -16.46 8.64 20.32
CA GLU A 38 -16.79 9.11 21.66
C GLU A 38 -17.93 8.30 22.30
N LEU A 39 -18.94 7.93 21.51
CA LEU A 39 -20.05 7.10 21.98
C LEU A 39 -19.56 5.70 22.36
N LEU A 40 -18.70 5.10 21.54
CA LEU A 40 -18.10 3.79 21.82
C LEU A 40 -17.16 3.84 23.04
N LYS A 41 -16.39 4.92 23.19
CA LYS A 41 -15.51 5.15 24.35
C LYS A 41 -16.30 5.28 25.65
N LYS A 42 -17.40 6.04 25.64
CA LYS A 42 -18.27 6.20 26.83
C LYS A 42 -18.92 4.89 27.28
N ARG A 43 -19.08 3.94 26.36
CA ARG A 43 -19.70 2.63 26.62
C ARG A 43 -18.70 1.51 26.84
N ASP A 44 -17.40 1.82 26.83
CA ASP A 44 -16.32 0.83 26.95
C ASP A 44 -16.40 -0.31 25.92
N LEU A 45 -16.82 0.02 24.70
CA LEU A 45 -17.00 -0.91 23.58
C LEU A 45 -15.84 -0.84 22.57
N LEU A 46 -14.77 -0.11 22.90
CA LEU A 46 -13.59 -0.04 22.04
C LEU A 46 -12.78 -1.34 22.18
N PRO A 47 -12.36 -1.96 21.07
CA PRO A 47 -11.55 -3.17 21.12
C PRO A 47 -10.18 -2.86 21.75
N GLU A 48 -9.71 -3.73 22.65
CA GLU A 48 -8.38 -3.62 23.28
C GLU A 48 -7.22 -3.77 22.28
N LYS A 49 -7.48 -4.41 21.13
CA LYS A 49 -6.50 -4.65 20.06
C LYS A 49 -7.12 -4.32 18.72
N TYR A 50 -6.56 -3.35 18.01
CA TYR A 50 -6.95 -3.05 16.65
C TYR A 50 -6.26 -4.03 15.68
N VAL A 51 -6.97 -4.45 14.64
CA VAL A 51 -6.51 -5.45 13.64
C VAL A 51 -5.13 -5.12 13.04
N TYR A 52 -4.76 -3.84 12.99
CA TYR A 52 -3.52 -3.36 12.38
C TYR A 52 -2.47 -2.82 13.37
N GLU A 53 -2.75 -2.79 14.68
CA GLU A 53 -1.76 -2.36 15.68
C GLU A 53 -0.53 -3.28 15.71
N GLY A 54 -0.69 -4.53 15.31
CA GLY A 54 0.36 -5.54 15.24
C GLY A 54 1.13 -5.60 13.93
N ALA A 55 0.88 -4.73 12.95
CA ALA A 55 1.66 -4.68 11.72
C ALA A 55 3.05 -4.09 12.03
N GLN A 56 3.90 -4.91 12.65
CA GLN A 56 5.30 -4.59 12.90
C GLN A 56 5.92 -4.04 11.62
N LYS A 57 6.54 -2.86 11.71
CA LYS A 57 7.29 -2.26 10.61
C LYS A 57 8.22 -3.34 10.06
N ILE A 58 7.95 -3.79 8.84
CA ILE A 58 8.70 -4.84 8.18
C ILE A 58 10.16 -4.39 8.19
N GLY A 59 11.04 -5.13 8.87
CA GLY A 59 12.46 -4.77 8.98
C GLY A 59 13.07 -4.61 7.58
N PHE A 60 14.04 -3.69 7.44
CA PHE A 60 14.67 -3.35 6.16
C PHE A 60 15.09 -4.60 5.36
N PHE A 61 15.65 -5.62 6.01
CA PHE A 61 16.00 -6.90 5.40
C PHE A 61 14.81 -7.68 4.83
N LYS A 62 13.67 -7.70 5.54
CA LYS A 62 12.45 -8.35 5.04
C LYS A 62 11.87 -7.59 3.84
N ARG A 63 12.03 -6.26 3.81
CA ARG A 63 11.62 -5.43 2.67
C ARG A 63 12.49 -5.72 1.44
N VAL A 64 13.81 -5.77 1.61
CA VAL A 64 14.74 -6.14 0.52
C VAL A 64 14.47 -7.57 0.04
N LYS A 65 14.31 -8.54 0.94
CA LYS A 65 13.97 -9.93 0.56
C LYS A 65 12.61 -10.05 -0.15
N SER A 66 11.63 -9.23 0.22
CA SER A 66 10.33 -9.20 -0.47
C SER A 66 10.45 -8.70 -1.92
N HIS A 67 11.36 -7.76 -2.18
CA HIS A 67 11.61 -7.26 -3.53
C HIS A 67 12.51 -8.19 -4.34
N PHE A 68 13.52 -8.82 -3.73
CA PHE A 68 14.40 -9.80 -4.37
C PHE A 68 13.82 -11.21 -4.25
N SER A 69 12.83 -11.52 -5.09
CA SER A 69 12.21 -12.85 -5.17
C SER A 69 12.69 -13.64 -6.40
N ARG A 70 12.63 -14.97 -6.33
CA ARG A 70 13.03 -15.88 -7.43
C ARG A 70 12.34 -15.60 -8.77
N ARG A 71 11.14 -15.00 -8.73
CA ARG A 71 10.38 -14.61 -9.94
C ARG A 71 11.11 -13.57 -10.78
N ILE A 72 11.95 -12.75 -10.16
CA ILE A 72 12.63 -11.62 -10.78
C ILE A 72 14.04 -12.01 -11.28
N CYS A 73 14.62 -13.12 -10.77
CA CYS A 73 15.94 -13.62 -11.17
C CYS A 73 16.00 -14.02 -12.67
N ALA A 74 15.01 -14.78 -13.15
CA ALA A 74 14.96 -15.25 -14.53
C ALA A 74 14.91 -14.10 -15.56
N PRO A 75 14.00 -13.12 -15.47
CA PRO A 75 13.97 -12.01 -16.44
C PRO A 75 15.23 -11.14 -16.35
N LEU A 76 15.76 -10.83 -15.15
CA LEU A 76 17.00 -10.04 -15.03
C LEU A 76 18.21 -10.74 -15.65
N PHE A 77 18.30 -12.07 -15.50
CA PHE A 77 19.39 -12.84 -16.09
C PHE A 77 19.36 -12.80 -17.61
N TRP A 78 18.18 -13.05 -18.21
CA TRP A 78 18.02 -13.01 -19.66
C TRP A 78 18.20 -11.61 -20.23
N SER A 79 17.70 -10.58 -19.55
CA SER A 79 17.92 -9.19 -19.96
C SER A 79 19.39 -8.79 -19.87
N GLY A 80 20.08 -9.15 -18.78
CA GLY A 80 21.52 -8.89 -18.61
C GLY A 80 22.38 -9.61 -19.64
N MET A 81 22.07 -10.88 -19.94
CA MET A 81 22.77 -11.66 -20.96
C MET A 81 22.54 -11.10 -22.37
N ALA A 82 21.30 -10.73 -22.70
CA ALA A 82 20.98 -10.10 -23.98
C ALA A 82 21.71 -8.75 -24.15
N LEU A 83 21.82 -7.96 -23.08
CA LEU A 83 22.58 -6.70 -23.08
C LEU A 83 24.08 -6.93 -23.30
N LEU A 84 24.67 -7.95 -22.68
CA LEU A 84 26.07 -8.30 -22.92
C LEU A 84 26.31 -8.81 -24.34
N PHE A 85 25.41 -9.63 -24.86
CA PHE A 85 25.48 -10.09 -26.25
C PHE A 85 25.36 -8.91 -27.23
N LEU A 86 24.41 -8.01 -27.00
CA LEU A 86 24.22 -6.81 -27.80
C LEU A 86 25.43 -5.88 -27.71
N SER A 87 26.08 -5.80 -26.55
CA SER A 87 27.30 -5.02 -26.37
C SER A 87 28.41 -5.41 -27.35
N TYR A 88 28.44 -6.65 -27.83
CA TYR A 88 29.44 -7.08 -28.81
C TYR A 88 29.21 -6.47 -30.20
N PHE A 89 27.97 -6.07 -30.49
CA PHE A 89 27.55 -5.55 -31.80
C PHE A 89 27.38 -4.02 -31.83
N THR A 90 27.47 -3.31 -30.70
CA THR A 90 27.18 -1.88 -30.63
C THR A 90 28.45 -1.01 -30.61
N PHE A 91 28.32 0.21 -31.15
CA PHE A 91 29.42 1.18 -31.26
C PHE A 91 29.93 1.73 -29.90
N PHE A 92 29.14 1.63 -28.82
CA PHE A 92 29.50 2.08 -27.48
C PHE A 92 29.36 0.96 -26.43
N PRO A 93 30.23 -0.06 -26.48
CA PRO A 93 30.07 -1.30 -25.72
C PRO A 93 30.10 -1.11 -24.20
N VAL A 94 30.87 -0.12 -23.71
CA VAL A 94 31.09 0.08 -22.27
C VAL A 94 29.77 0.29 -21.50
N TYR A 95 28.81 1.03 -22.05
CA TYR A 95 27.51 1.26 -21.39
C TYR A 95 26.68 -0.02 -21.27
N TYR A 96 26.75 -0.89 -22.26
CA TYR A 96 26.00 -2.15 -22.30
C TYR A 96 26.65 -3.22 -21.42
N ILE A 97 27.98 -3.23 -21.30
CA ILE A 97 28.71 -4.09 -20.36
C ILE A 97 28.39 -3.71 -18.91
N VAL A 98 28.42 -2.41 -18.58
CA VAL A 98 28.14 -1.95 -17.21
C VAL A 98 26.70 -2.23 -16.82
N SER A 99 25.73 -1.89 -17.68
CA SER A 99 24.30 -2.14 -17.41
C SER A 99 23.96 -3.64 -17.35
N GLY A 100 24.45 -4.44 -18.30
CA GLY A 100 24.29 -5.89 -18.31
C GLY A 100 24.96 -6.56 -17.10
N GLY A 101 26.16 -6.10 -16.72
CA GLY A 101 26.89 -6.57 -15.55
C GLY A 101 26.13 -6.31 -14.24
N ILE A 102 25.57 -5.10 -14.07
CA ILE A 102 24.75 -4.78 -12.89
C ILE A 102 23.51 -5.68 -12.83
N MET A 103 22.83 -5.92 -13.95
CA MET A 103 21.67 -6.83 -14.01
C MET A 103 22.03 -8.27 -13.64
N LEU A 104 23.18 -8.77 -14.07
CA LEU A 104 23.65 -10.12 -13.73
C LEU A 104 24.05 -10.24 -12.26
N ILE A 105 24.72 -9.24 -11.69
CA ILE A 105 25.05 -9.19 -10.26
C ILE A 105 23.77 -9.18 -9.43
N LEU A 106 22.79 -8.36 -9.80
CA LEU A 106 21.49 -8.32 -9.11
C LEU A 106 20.74 -9.65 -9.21
N SER A 107 20.82 -10.34 -10.35
CA SER A 107 20.24 -11.67 -10.52
C SER A 107 20.93 -12.72 -9.65
N ALA A 108 22.26 -12.69 -9.54
CA ALA A 108 23.03 -13.58 -8.66
C ALA A 108 22.71 -13.33 -7.19
N VAL A 109 22.63 -12.06 -6.77
CA VAL A 109 22.23 -11.66 -5.42
C VAL A 109 20.80 -12.11 -5.10
N ALA A 110 19.86 -11.98 -6.05
CA ALA A 110 18.49 -12.48 -5.92
C ALA A 110 18.44 -14.01 -5.74
N LEU A 111 19.38 -14.74 -6.33
CA LEU A 111 19.49 -16.19 -6.22
C LEU A 111 20.11 -16.63 -4.87
N VAL A 112 21.07 -15.87 -4.34
CA VAL A 112 21.79 -16.21 -3.08
C VAL A 112 21.02 -15.80 -1.81
N ILE A 113 20.33 -14.65 -1.82
CA ILE A 113 19.61 -14.11 -0.64
C ILE A 113 18.27 -14.85 -0.40
N ASN A 114 17.75 -15.50 -1.42
CA ASN A 114 16.48 -16.21 -1.34
C ASN A 114 16.62 -17.55 -0.61
#